data_AF-A0A7U9Q1K7-F1
#
_entry.id   AF-A0A7U9Q1K7-F1
#
_cell.length_a   1.000
_cell.length_b   1.000
_cell.length_c   1.000
_cell.angle_alpha   90.00
_cell.angle_beta   90.00
_cell.angle_gamma   90.00
#
_symmetry.space_group_name_H-M   'P 1'
#
loop_
_entity.id
_entity.type
_entity.pdbx_description
1 polymer ?
#
loop_
_entity_poly.entity_id
_entity_poly.type
_entity_poly.pdbx_seq_one_letter_code
_entity_poly.pdbx_strand_id
1 'polypeptide(L)'
;MFGIVRPCTHRLSNGLKAEWMAHLCGLCLALRGDHGQFARVVTNYDGLIVSVLTDAQSGRAAAQRRTAGPCPLRGMRTASVANGEGARLAASVSLVLASAKIRDHVADRNGLLRRRPVAAAARKVAAGWDRAGARTGATLGFDTSVLVDVVDRQVGIEQLAGPGTPLTVITEPTETATAAAFAHTAVLAGRPGNAAPLAEAGRLFGRLAHLLDAVEDRAADAAEGAWNPLTATGASPAQARRLCDDALHGIRLALRDVEFTDSALVHALLVHELRRSVDRAFGTASCSHQGHGAGPYDGGTGNPYGQPQPQPQPYPAPPSYGQAPPSGPYAHGPQHLNGPQNPYAGGAVPQGGQGGFGGVGAMGVTGAMGATVIPAGMGATEATVDMAGMAASAATAALAGLASPTRRKSPAAS
;
A
#
# COMPACT_ATOMS: atom_id res chain seq x y z
N MET A 1 1.46 0.65 -2.23
CA MET A 1 0.31 1.01 -1.37
C MET A 1 -0.92 0.39 -2.00
N PHE A 2 -1.69 -0.30 -1.18
CA PHE A 2 -2.75 -1.24 -1.58
C PHE A 2 -4.05 -0.87 -0.88
N GLY A 3 -5.16 -1.40 -1.35
CA GLY A 3 -6.50 -1.16 -0.82
C GLY A 3 -7.54 -0.82 -1.88
N ILE A 4 -8.80 -1.11 -1.58
CA ILE A 4 -9.92 -0.92 -2.50
C ILE A 4 -10.27 0.56 -2.66
N VAL A 5 -9.86 1.42 -1.73
CA VAL A 5 -10.11 2.87 -1.78
C VAL A 5 -8.93 3.63 -2.40
N ARG A 6 -8.66 3.33 -3.67
CA ARG A 6 -7.63 4.03 -4.47
C ARG A 6 -8.29 4.96 -5.50
N PRO A 7 -8.60 6.23 -5.14
CA PRO A 7 -9.18 7.18 -6.08
C PRO A 7 -8.23 7.46 -7.24
N CYS A 8 -8.79 7.59 -8.45
CA CYS A 8 -8.09 8.28 -9.53
C CYS A 8 -7.96 9.75 -9.15
N THR A 9 -6.73 10.22 -8.92
CA THR A 9 -6.46 11.59 -8.44
C THR A 9 -6.98 12.69 -9.39
N HIS A 10 -7.15 12.40 -10.68
CA HIS A 10 -7.75 13.29 -11.67
C HIS A 10 -9.27 13.49 -11.49
N ARG A 11 -9.93 12.61 -10.73
CA ARG A 11 -11.38 12.66 -10.46
C ARG A 11 -11.72 13.31 -9.12
N LEU A 12 -10.70 13.53 -8.28
CA LEU A 12 -10.85 14.32 -7.06
C LEU A 12 -10.67 15.80 -7.42
N SER A 13 -11.51 16.67 -6.87
CA SER A 13 -11.23 18.10 -6.89
C SER A 13 -9.89 18.38 -6.20
N ASN A 14 -9.24 19.51 -6.53
CA ASN A 14 -7.95 19.85 -5.93
C ASN A 14 -8.00 19.87 -4.39
N GLY A 15 -9.12 20.34 -3.82
CA GLY A 15 -9.37 20.31 -2.37
C GLY A 15 -9.44 18.88 -1.82
N LEU A 16 -10.28 18.02 -2.38
CA LEU A 16 -10.42 16.62 -1.93
C LEU A 16 -9.14 15.82 -2.12
N LYS A 17 -8.38 16.09 -3.19
CA LYS A 17 -7.06 15.49 -3.42
C LYS A 17 -6.07 15.89 -2.33
N ALA A 18 -6.05 17.16 -1.94
CA ALA A 18 -5.21 17.65 -0.85
C ALA A 18 -5.62 17.03 0.50
N GLU A 19 -6.92 16.95 0.79
CA GLU A 19 -7.44 16.33 2.00
C GLU A 19 -7.11 14.83 2.07
N TRP A 20 -7.37 14.08 0.99
CA TRP A 20 -6.99 12.68 0.87
C TRP A 20 -5.49 12.45 1.11
N MET A 21 -4.64 13.27 0.48
CA MET A 21 -3.19 13.21 0.67
C MET A 21 -2.79 13.54 2.12
N ALA A 22 -3.49 14.47 2.76
CA ALA A 22 -3.25 14.86 4.13
C ALA A 22 -3.57 13.71 5.11
N HIS A 23 -4.65 12.93 4.88
CA HIS A 23 -4.95 11.72 5.67
C HIS A 23 -3.95 10.60 5.44
N LEU A 24 -3.58 10.34 4.18
CA LEU A 24 -2.58 9.33 3.84
C LEU A 24 -1.22 9.62 4.47
N CYS A 25 -0.76 10.88 4.38
CA CYS A 25 0.48 11.32 5.00
C CYS A 25 0.37 11.35 6.53
N GLY A 26 -0.79 11.70 7.08
CA GLY A 26 -1.10 11.65 8.51
C GLY A 26 -0.93 10.25 9.07
N LEU A 27 -1.56 9.25 8.44
CA LEU A 27 -1.40 7.83 8.77
C LEU A 27 0.06 7.39 8.70
N CYS A 28 0.75 7.69 7.59
CA CYS A 28 2.16 7.32 7.42
C CYS A 28 3.05 7.92 8.53
N LEU A 29 2.76 9.14 8.97
CA LEU A 29 3.52 9.79 10.03
C LEU A 29 3.10 9.35 11.44
N ALA A 30 1.84 8.98 11.67
CA ALA A 30 1.41 8.33 12.90
C ALA A 30 2.11 6.98 13.06
N LEU A 31 2.14 6.17 11.99
CA LEU A 31 2.92 4.93 11.91
C LEU A 31 4.40 5.17 12.26
N ARG A 32 5.02 6.19 11.65
CA ARG A 32 6.43 6.54 11.94
C ARG A 32 6.63 6.96 13.40
N GLY A 33 5.79 7.87 13.89
CA GLY A 33 5.98 8.54 15.18
C GLY A 33 5.88 7.56 16.34
N ASP A 34 4.84 6.73 16.31
CA ASP A 34 4.51 5.86 17.44
C ASP A 34 5.25 4.50 17.36
N HIS A 35 5.78 4.14 16.18
CA HIS A 35 6.23 2.77 15.89
C HIS A 35 7.52 2.65 15.05
N GLY A 36 8.18 3.77 14.73
CA GLY A 36 9.47 3.81 14.03
C GLY A 36 9.37 3.83 12.50
N GLN A 37 10.50 4.05 11.83
CA GLN A 37 10.54 4.26 10.37
C GLN A 37 9.99 3.10 9.55
N PHE A 38 10.23 1.86 10.00
CA PHE A 38 9.77 0.66 9.28
C PHE A 38 8.27 0.48 9.33
N ALA A 39 7.57 0.99 10.35
CA ALA A 39 6.10 0.89 10.42
C ALA A 39 5.39 1.61 9.27
N ARG A 40 6.07 2.55 8.60
CA ARG A 40 5.53 3.27 7.43
C ARG A 40 5.17 2.34 6.28
N VAL A 41 5.79 1.16 6.18
CA VAL A 41 5.45 0.16 5.15
C VAL A 41 4.01 -0.31 5.27
N VAL A 42 3.43 -0.25 6.48
CA VAL A 42 2.04 -0.63 6.83
C VAL A 42 0.99 0.41 6.41
N THR A 43 1.42 1.49 5.76
CA THR A 43 0.49 2.47 5.20
C THR A 43 -0.31 1.85 4.06
N ASN A 44 -1.63 1.78 4.22
CA ASN A 44 -2.56 1.25 3.23
C ASN A 44 -3.72 2.23 3.01
N TYR A 45 -4.37 2.14 1.85
CA TYR A 45 -5.42 3.08 1.46
C TYR A 45 -6.71 2.88 2.25
N ASP A 46 -7.01 1.67 2.69
CA ASP A 46 -8.24 1.39 3.42
C ASP A 46 -8.16 1.92 4.86
N GLY A 47 -6.97 1.91 5.46
CA GLY A 47 -6.73 2.41 6.81
C GLY A 47 -6.88 3.92 6.93
N LEU A 48 -6.65 4.68 5.86
CA LEU A 48 -6.88 6.13 5.93
C LEU A 48 -8.37 6.47 6.11
N ILE A 49 -9.29 5.57 5.75
CA ILE A 49 -10.74 5.77 5.90
C ILE A 49 -11.09 5.97 7.38
N VAL A 50 -10.45 5.25 8.29
CA VAL A 50 -10.65 5.42 9.75
C VAL A 50 -10.32 6.86 10.17
N SER A 51 -9.24 7.43 9.64
CA SER A 51 -8.90 8.83 9.88
C SER A 51 -9.89 9.80 9.22
N VAL A 52 -10.34 9.52 8.00
CA VAL A 52 -11.31 10.35 7.27
C VAL A 52 -12.67 10.36 7.97
N LEU A 53 -13.17 9.20 8.41
CA LEU A 53 -14.45 9.06 9.12
C LEU A 53 -14.43 9.80 10.46
N THR A 54 -13.32 9.73 11.21
CA THR A 54 -13.18 10.48 12.46
C THR A 54 -13.23 11.99 12.18
N ASP A 55 -12.48 12.47 11.20
CA ASP A 55 -12.38 13.90 10.86
C ASP A 55 -13.69 14.46 10.30
N ALA A 56 -14.39 13.67 9.47
CA ALA A 56 -15.67 14.01 8.87
C ALA A 56 -16.77 14.27 9.92
N GLN A 57 -16.68 13.62 11.08
CA GLN A 57 -17.61 13.79 12.18
C GLN A 57 -17.28 15.05 13.00
N SER A 58 -16.00 15.28 13.32
CA SER A 58 -15.57 16.40 14.17
C SER A 58 -15.51 17.75 13.45
N GLY A 59 -15.42 17.77 12.11
CA GLY A 59 -15.37 18.98 11.29
C GLY A 59 -14.00 19.67 11.25
N ARG A 60 -13.79 20.55 10.26
CA ARG A 60 -12.46 21.17 9.98
C ARG A 60 -11.87 22.00 11.12
N ALA A 61 -12.69 22.52 12.04
CA ALA A 61 -12.22 23.30 13.19
C ALA A 61 -11.64 22.42 14.32
N ALA A 62 -12.15 21.20 14.48
CA ALA A 62 -11.61 20.20 15.41
C ALA A 62 -10.57 19.27 14.74
N ALA A 63 -10.55 19.24 13.40
CA ALA A 63 -9.55 18.52 12.61
C ALA A 63 -8.15 19.02 12.94
N GLN A 64 -7.43 18.28 13.78
CA GLN A 64 -6.06 18.62 14.10
C GLN A 64 -5.22 18.45 12.85
N ARG A 65 -4.69 19.55 12.32
CA ARG A 65 -3.73 19.54 11.22
C ARG A 65 -2.37 19.95 11.74
N ARG A 66 -1.32 19.34 11.20
CA ARG A 66 0.06 19.77 11.45
C ARG A 66 0.84 19.90 10.16
N THR A 67 1.83 20.77 10.14
CA THR A 67 2.76 20.86 9.03
C THR A 67 3.77 19.71 9.12
N ALA A 68 3.68 18.77 8.18
CA ALA A 68 4.69 17.75 7.99
C ALA A 68 5.90 18.35 7.25
N GLY A 69 7.09 17.99 7.72
CA GLY A 69 8.35 18.33 7.06
C GLY A 69 8.50 17.71 5.65
N PRO A 70 9.61 18.01 4.96
CA PRO A 70 9.94 17.45 3.66
C PRO A 70 9.83 15.91 3.63
N CYS A 71 9.25 15.36 2.57
CA CYS A 71 9.16 13.92 2.38
C CYS A 71 9.55 13.51 0.95
N PRO A 72 10.41 12.48 0.77
CA PRO A 72 10.77 11.99 -0.56
C PRO A 72 9.56 11.59 -1.42
N LEU A 73 8.53 10.97 -0.81
CA LEU A 73 7.29 10.60 -1.50
C LEU A 73 6.45 11.80 -1.98
N ARG A 74 6.79 13.02 -1.53
CA ARG A 74 6.18 14.29 -1.97
C ARG A 74 7.14 15.14 -2.80
N GLY A 75 8.28 14.60 -3.22
CA GLY A 75 9.34 15.38 -3.89
C GLY A 75 9.96 16.41 -2.96
N MET A 76 10.24 16.01 -1.71
CA MET A 76 10.81 16.86 -0.65
C MET A 76 9.96 18.09 -0.26
N ARG A 77 8.67 18.10 -0.60
CA ARG A 77 7.73 19.15 -0.20
C ARG A 77 7.13 18.91 1.18
N THR A 78 6.90 20.01 1.92
CA THR A 78 6.08 20.03 3.13
C THR A 78 4.60 19.87 2.77
N ALA A 79 3.77 19.49 3.74
CA ALA A 79 2.33 19.39 3.55
C ALA A 79 1.59 19.58 4.88
N SER A 80 0.39 20.16 4.85
CA SER A 80 -0.56 20.04 5.96
C SER A 80 -1.07 18.59 5.98
N VAL A 81 -0.94 17.91 7.11
CA VAL A 81 -1.34 16.50 7.27
C VAL A 81 -2.34 16.36 8.40
N ALA A 82 -3.20 15.34 8.30
CA ALA A 82 -4.05 14.95 9.41
C ALA A 82 -3.18 14.57 10.61
N ASN A 83 -3.56 15.08 11.76
CA ASN A 83 -2.99 14.79 13.06
C ASN A 83 -4.13 14.43 14.01
N GLY A 84 -3.83 13.75 15.10
CA GLY A 84 -4.83 13.41 16.10
C GLY A 84 -5.32 11.96 16.03
N GLU A 85 -6.38 11.71 16.77
CA GLU A 85 -6.76 10.37 17.22
C GLU A 85 -7.18 9.44 16.08
N GLY A 86 -7.89 9.94 15.07
CA GLY A 86 -8.28 9.11 13.91
C GLY A 86 -7.08 8.56 13.13
N ALA A 87 -6.00 9.34 12.98
CA ALA A 87 -4.78 8.86 12.32
C ALA A 87 -4.00 7.85 13.18
N ARG A 88 -4.03 8.01 14.51
CA ARG A 88 -3.42 7.09 15.47
C ARG A 88 -4.20 5.78 15.58
N LEU A 89 -5.53 5.83 15.54
CA LEU A 89 -6.39 4.65 15.45
C LEU A 89 -6.11 3.87 14.17
N ALA A 90 -6.09 4.56 13.02
CA ALA A 90 -5.74 3.95 11.74
C ALA A 90 -4.36 3.26 11.77
N ALA A 91 -3.36 3.88 12.41
CA ALA A 91 -2.03 3.30 12.58
C ALA A 91 -2.06 2.07 13.50
N SER A 92 -2.77 2.13 14.62
CA SER A 92 -2.95 1.03 15.57
C SER A 92 -3.60 -0.18 14.91
N VAL A 93 -4.75 0.01 14.25
CA VAL A 93 -5.47 -1.03 13.51
C VAL A 93 -4.56 -1.67 12.46
N SER A 94 -3.88 -0.85 11.65
CA SER A 94 -2.98 -1.33 10.61
C SER A 94 -1.82 -2.17 11.17
N LEU A 95 -1.25 -1.80 12.31
CA LEU A 95 -0.13 -2.54 12.91
C LEU A 95 -0.53 -3.87 13.53
N VAL A 96 -1.67 -3.92 14.22
CA VAL A 96 -2.17 -5.15 14.83
C VAL A 96 -2.48 -6.17 13.75
N LEU A 97 -3.18 -5.75 12.69
CA LEU A 97 -3.50 -6.62 11.56
C LEU A 97 -2.26 -7.05 10.78
N ALA A 98 -1.30 -6.14 10.53
CA ALA A 98 -0.03 -6.49 9.90
C ALA A 98 0.78 -7.49 10.73
N SER A 99 0.83 -7.28 12.05
CA SER A 99 1.50 -8.21 12.97
C SER A 99 0.87 -9.60 12.92
N ALA A 100 -0.46 -9.69 13.00
CA ALA A 100 -1.18 -10.94 12.95
C ALA A 100 -0.87 -11.70 11.64
N LYS A 101 -0.85 -11.01 10.50
CA LYS A 101 -0.48 -11.61 9.23
C LYS A 101 0.98 -12.07 9.15
N ILE A 102 1.93 -11.32 9.71
CA ILE A 102 3.33 -11.77 9.78
C ILE A 102 3.43 -13.06 10.60
N ARG A 103 2.72 -13.16 11.73
CA ARG A 103 2.72 -14.36 12.57
C ARG A 103 2.20 -15.57 11.80
N ASP A 104 1.11 -15.39 11.08
CA ASP A 104 0.51 -16.40 10.21
C ASP A 104 1.50 -16.90 9.14
N HIS A 105 2.10 -15.99 8.37
CA HIS A 105 3.10 -16.37 7.36
C HIS A 105 4.35 -17.06 7.93
N VAL A 106 4.74 -16.72 9.16
CA VAL A 106 5.83 -17.39 9.86
C VAL A 106 5.42 -18.81 10.29
N ALA A 107 4.19 -19.01 10.76
CA ALA A 107 3.67 -20.33 11.11
C ALA A 107 3.63 -21.26 9.89
N ASP A 108 3.22 -20.71 8.74
CA ASP A 108 3.16 -21.43 7.46
C ASP A 108 4.54 -21.71 6.82
N ARG A 109 5.62 -21.08 7.31
CA ARG A 109 6.98 -21.17 6.77
C ARG A 109 7.06 -20.86 5.27
N ASN A 110 6.40 -19.79 4.83
CA ASN A 110 6.37 -19.40 3.42
C ASN A 110 7.73 -18.85 2.94
N GLY A 111 8.19 -19.25 1.74
CA GLY A 111 9.36 -18.67 1.06
C GLY A 111 10.64 -18.60 1.91
N LEU A 112 11.23 -17.40 2.03
CA LEU A 112 12.43 -17.13 2.83
C LEU A 112 12.22 -17.31 4.36
N LEU A 113 10.97 -17.33 4.85
CA LEU A 113 10.64 -17.59 6.27
C LEU A 113 10.89 -19.05 6.67
N ARG A 114 11.25 -19.93 5.73
CA ARG A 114 11.81 -21.26 6.03
C ARG A 114 13.14 -21.17 6.78
N ARG A 115 13.87 -20.04 6.64
CA ARG A 115 15.14 -19.80 7.34
C ARG A 115 14.88 -19.33 8.77
N ARG A 116 15.28 -20.14 9.75
CA ARG A 116 15.09 -19.88 11.20
C ARG A 116 15.47 -18.45 11.66
N PRO A 117 16.59 -17.84 11.23
CA PRO A 117 16.92 -16.47 11.67
C PRO A 117 15.95 -15.42 11.13
N VAL A 118 15.51 -15.56 9.87
CA VAL A 118 14.55 -14.64 9.23
C VAL A 118 13.19 -14.75 9.91
N ALA A 119 12.73 -15.97 10.17
CA ALA A 119 11.48 -16.21 10.91
C ALA A 119 11.53 -15.64 12.34
N ALA A 120 12.68 -15.73 13.02
CA ALA A 120 12.84 -15.16 14.35
C ALA A 120 12.81 -13.62 14.34
N ALA A 121 13.46 -13.00 13.36
CA ALA A 121 13.41 -11.55 13.17
C ALA A 121 11.98 -11.07 12.86
N ALA A 122 11.29 -11.75 11.94
CA ALA A 122 9.89 -11.46 11.59
C ALA A 122 8.96 -11.57 12.81
N ARG A 123 9.10 -12.62 13.64
CA ARG A 123 8.33 -12.74 14.91
C ARG A 123 8.61 -11.59 15.86
N LYS A 124 9.87 -11.16 15.99
CA LYS A 124 10.23 -10.05 16.87
C LYS A 124 9.63 -8.73 16.39
N VAL A 125 9.63 -8.49 15.08
CA VAL A 125 8.99 -7.30 14.47
C VAL A 125 7.48 -7.35 14.70
N ALA A 126 6.83 -8.47 14.39
CA ALA A 126 5.40 -8.66 14.62
C ALA A 126 5.03 -8.41 16.09
N ALA A 127 5.71 -9.06 17.04
CA ALA A 127 5.48 -8.82 18.47
C ALA A 127 5.77 -7.38 18.92
N GLY A 128 6.66 -6.66 18.23
CA GLY A 128 6.89 -5.24 18.45
C GLY A 128 5.69 -4.39 18.01
N TRP A 129 5.20 -4.65 16.80
CA TRP A 129 4.06 -3.96 16.20
C TRP A 129 2.75 -4.26 16.91
N ASP A 130 2.50 -5.51 17.28
CA ASP A 130 1.36 -5.94 18.08
C ASP A 130 1.26 -5.14 19.38
N ARG A 131 2.34 -5.16 20.18
CA ARG A 131 2.39 -4.41 21.44
C ARG A 131 2.25 -2.92 21.21
N ALA A 132 2.81 -2.38 20.15
CA ALA A 132 2.77 -0.94 19.89
C ALA A 132 1.37 -0.49 19.41
N GLY A 133 0.74 -1.28 18.55
CA GLY A 133 -0.64 -1.12 18.13
C GLY A 133 -1.59 -1.22 19.32
N ALA A 134 -1.46 -2.25 20.16
CA ALA A 134 -2.27 -2.45 21.36
C ALA A 134 -2.13 -1.30 22.38
N ARG A 135 -0.90 -0.81 22.63
CA ARG A 135 -0.70 0.36 23.50
C ARG A 135 -1.40 1.62 22.97
N THR A 136 -1.31 1.84 21.67
CA THR A 136 -1.96 3.00 21.03
C THR A 136 -3.47 2.86 21.04
N GLY A 137 -3.99 1.66 20.74
CA GLY A 137 -5.40 1.33 20.84
C GLY A 137 -5.94 1.57 22.25
N ALA A 138 -5.28 1.05 23.27
CA ALA A 138 -5.66 1.26 24.67
C ALA A 138 -5.67 2.74 25.07
N THR A 139 -4.70 3.53 24.60
CA THR A 139 -4.67 4.99 24.84
C THR A 139 -5.87 5.69 24.20
N LEU A 140 -6.41 5.14 23.11
CA LEU A 140 -7.56 5.65 22.37
C LEU A 140 -8.89 5.00 22.82
N GLY A 141 -8.87 4.14 23.84
CA GLY A 141 -10.03 3.38 24.28
C GLY A 141 -10.50 2.29 23.29
N PHE A 142 -9.68 1.90 22.33
CA PHE A 142 -9.98 0.86 21.35
C PHE A 142 -9.39 -0.48 21.78
N ASP A 143 -10.24 -1.47 22.00
CA ASP A 143 -9.81 -2.84 22.29
C ASP A 143 -9.33 -3.53 21.01
N THR A 144 -8.02 -3.63 20.84
CA THR A 144 -7.42 -4.28 19.68
C THR A 144 -7.51 -5.81 19.71
N SER A 145 -7.92 -6.42 20.83
CA SER A 145 -8.05 -7.89 20.91
C SER A 145 -9.08 -8.42 19.89
N VAL A 146 -10.14 -7.65 19.63
CA VAL A 146 -11.11 -7.96 18.56
C VAL A 146 -10.45 -8.15 17.19
N LEU A 147 -9.37 -7.42 16.90
CA LEU A 147 -8.62 -7.54 15.65
C LEU A 147 -7.70 -8.76 15.60
N VAL A 148 -7.29 -9.28 16.76
CA VAL A 148 -6.47 -10.48 16.85
C VAL A 148 -7.38 -11.71 16.78
N ASP A 149 -8.47 -11.70 17.53
CA ASP A 149 -9.45 -12.79 17.59
C ASP A 149 -10.05 -13.11 16.23
N VAL A 150 -10.33 -12.09 15.40
CA VAL A 150 -10.83 -12.30 14.03
C VAL A 150 -9.82 -13.02 13.15
N VAL A 151 -8.51 -12.74 13.29
CA VAL A 151 -7.46 -13.39 12.50
C VAL A 151 -7.30 -14.84 12.93
N ASP A 152 -7.31 -15.09 14.24
CA ASP A 152 -7.18 -16.44 14.79
C ASP A 152 -8.38 -17.33 14.37
N ARG A 153 -9.59 -16.76 14.30
CA ARG A 153 -10.80 -17.48 13.87
C ARG A 153 -10.88 -17.68 12.36
N GLN A 154 -10.32 -16.79 11.55
CA GLN A 154 -10.27 -16.88 10.08
C GLN A 154 -9.65 -18.21 9.63
N VAL A 155 -8.56 -18.64 10.29
CA VAL A 155 -7.86 -19.90 9.96
C VAL A 155 -8.78 -21.13 10.09
N GLY A 156 -9.61 -21.17 11.14
CA GLY A 156 -10.57 -22.26 11.33
C GLY A 156 -11.68 -22.25 10.28
N ILE A 157 -12.15 -21.07 9.91
CA ILE A 157 -13.18 -20.89 8.87
C ILE A 157 -12.65 -21.37 7.50
N GLU A 158 -11.44 -20.99 7.13
CA GLU A 158 -10.81 -21.39 5.86
C GLU A 158 -10.60 -22.91 5.77
N GLN A 159 -10.23 -23.55 6.89
CA GLN A 159 -10.04 -25.01 6.95
C GLN A 159 -11.36 -25.79 6.82
N LEU A 160 -12.46 -25.24 7.33
CA LEU A 160 -13.79 -25.86 7.28
C LEU A 160 -14.56 -25.50 6.00
N ALA A 161 -14.12 -24.48 5.27
CA ALA A 161 -14.75 -24.03 4.04
C ALA A 161 -14.64 -25.09 2.94
N GLY A 162 -15.77 -25.39 2.29
CA GLY A 162 -15.84 -26.30 1.17
C GLY A 162 -16.94 -25.90 0.18
N PRO A 163 -17.21 -26.73 -0.84
CA PRO A 163 -18.23 -26.44 -1.83
C PRO A 163 -19.59 -26.14 -1.18
N GLY A 164 -20.17 -25.00 -1.54
CA GLY A 164 -21.45 -24.53 -1.00
C GLY A 164 -21.38 -23.72 0.30
N THR A 165 -20.21 -23.58 0.94
CA THR A 165 -20.07 -22.67 2.09
C THR A 165 -20.41 -21.23 1.65
N PRO A 166 -21.33 -20.52 2.34
CA PRO A 166 -21.67 -19.15 1.97
C PRO A 166 -20.46 -18.22 2.10
N LEU A 167 -20.22 -17.38 1.09
CA LEU A 167 -19.13 -16.38 1.13
C LEU A 167 -19.24 -15.44 2.33
N THR A 168 -20.44 -15.18 2.83
CA THR A 168 -20.66 -14.36 4.03
C THR A 168 -20.11 -14.98 5.31
N VAL A 169 -19.94 -16.30 5.36
CA VAL A 169 -19.23 -16.97 6.48
C VAL A 169 -17.73 -16.70 6.38
N ILE A 170 -17.20 -16.70 5.16
CA ILE A 170 -15.78 -16.46 4.89
C ILE A 170 -15.39 -14.99 5.16
N THR A 171 -16.27 -14.06 4.81
CA THR A 171 -16.01 -12.62 5.00
C THR A 171 -16.24 -12.15 6.43
N GLU A 172 -17.05 -12.85 7.23
CA GLU A 172 -17.48 -12.41 8.57
C GLU A 172 -16.35 -11.90 9.48
N PRO A 173 -15.17 -12.54 9.59
CA PRO A 173 -14.12 -12.04 10.48
C PRO A 173 -13.59 -10.67 10.03
N THR A 174 -13.47 -10.47 8.72
CA THR A 174 -13.09 -9.17 8.14
C THR A 174 -14.17 -8.12 8.39
N GLU A 175 -15.44 -8.52 8.25
CA GLU A 175 -16.60 -7.68 8.54
C GLU A 175 -16.60 -7.21 10.01
N THR A 176 -16.32 -8.11 10.95
CA THR A 176 -16.27 -7.82 12.39
C THR A 176 -15.13 -6.86 12.74
N ALA A 177 -13.93 -7.08 12.19
CA ALA A 177 -12.77 -6.21 12.43
C ALA A 177 -13.01 -4.76 11.94
N THR A 178 -13.55 -4.64 10.73
CA THR A 178 -13.81 -3.35 10.08
C THR A 178 -15.00 -2.61 10.73
N ALA A 179 -16.05 -3.34 11.13
CA ALA A 179 -17.14 -2.80 11.92
C ALA A 179 -16.65 -2.19 13.24
N ALA A 180 -15.80 -2.90 13.99
CA ALA A 180 -15.24 -2.41 15.24
C ALA A 180 -14.40 -1.13 15.04
N ALA A 181 -13.53 -1.11 14.02
CA ALA A 181 -12.70 0.05 13.72
C ALA A 181 -13.53 1.28 13.30
N PHE A 182 -14.56 1.10 12.47
CA PHE A 182 -15.42 2.19 12.01
C PHE A 182 -16.31 2.72 13.13
N ALA A 183 -16.92 1.84 13.92
CA ALA A 183 -17.72 2.22 15.08
C ALA A 183 -16.92 3.05 16.08
N HIS A 184 -15.64 2.70 16.31
CA HIS A 184 -14.79 3.43 17.23
C HIS A 184 -14.49 4.87 16.79
N THR A 185 -14.57 5.17 15.48
CA THR A 185 -14.43 6.55 15.01
C THR A 185 -15.53 7.47 15.57
N ALA A 186 -16.70 6.93 15.89
CA ALA A 186 -17.79 7.64 16.54
C ALA A 186 -17.42 8.06 17.97
N VAL A 187 -16.72 7.18 18.70
CA VAL A 187 -16.23 7.44 20.06
C VAL A 187 -15.20 8.55 20.04
N LEU A 188 -14.21 8.46 19.14
CA LEU A 188 -13.17 9.48 18.98
C LEU A 188 -13.73 10.84 18.55
N ALA A 189 -14.83 10.84 17.78
CA ALA A 189 -15.50 12.07 17.36
C ALA A 189 -16.47 12.64 18.41
N GLY A 190 -16.67 11.96 19.56
CA GLY A 190 -17.66 12.35 20.57
C GLY A 190 -19.10 12.25 20.06
N ARG A 191 -19.39 11.38 19.08
CA ARG A 191 -20.70 11.17 18.47
C ARG A 191 -21.17 9.72 18.62
N PRO A 192 -21.48 9.24 19.84
CA PRO A 192 -21.84 7.83 20.06
C PRO A 192 -23.05 7.36 19.24
N GLY A 193 -23.97 8.25 18.86
CA GLY A 193 -25.10 7.94 17.98
C GLY A 193 -24.69 7.43 16.58
N ASN A 194 -23.50 7.77 16.11
CA ASN A 194 -22.97 7.32 14.84
C ASN A 194 -22.38 5.89 14.90
N ALA A 195 -22.21 5.31 16.09
CA ALA A 195 -21.48 4.04 16.24
C ALA A 195 -22.14 2.88 15.48
N ALA A 196 -23.46 2.72 15.60
CA ALA A 196 -24.20 1.66 14.92
C ALA A 196 -24.18 1.79 13.38
N PRO A 197 -24.52 2.94 12.76
CA PRO A 197 -24.44 3.07 11.32
C PRO A 197 -22.99 2.96 10.79
N LEU A 198 -22.00 3.44 11.54
CA LEU A 198 -20.59 3.24 11.18
C LEU A 198 -20.14 1.78 11.31
N ALA A 199 -20.63 1.04 12.30
CA ALA A 199 -20.40 -0.40 12.40
C ALA A 199 -20.94 -1.13 11.17
N GLU A 200 -22.15 -0.80 10.72
CA GLU A 200 -22.75 -1.43 9.53
C GLU A 200 -21.99 -1.05 8.25
N ALA A 201 -21.62 0.22 8.09
CA ALA A 201 -20.78 0.65 6.97
C ALA A 201 -19.42 -0.08 6.98
N GLY A 202 -18.81 -0.26 8.16
CA GLY A 202 -17.58 -1.01 8.35
C GLY A 202 -17.74 -2.48 7.97
N ARG A 203 -18.79 -3.13 8.47
CA ARG A 203 -19.13 -4.52 8.18
C ARG A 203 -19.20 -4.78 6.67
N LEU A 204 -19.96 -3.95 5.96
CA LEU A 204 -20.12 -4.06 4.51
C LEU A 204 -18.84 -3.69 3.74
N PHE A 205 -18.05 -2.73 4.26
CA PHE A 205 -16.74 -2.40 3.72
C PHE A 205 -15.79 -3.60 3.81
N GLY A 206 -15.74 -4.29 4.95
CA GLY A 206 -14.93 -5.49 5.13
C GLY A 206 -15.32 -6.62 4.18
N ARG A 207 -16.63 -6.80 3.95
CA ARG A 207 -17.13 -7.74 2.92
C ARG A 207 -16.60 -7.38 1.53
N LEU A 208 -16.69 -6.12 1.13
CA LEU A 208 -16.18 -5.66 -0.16
C LEU A 208 -14.69 -5.89 -0.29
N ALA A 209 -13.91 -5.49 0.71
CA ALA A 209 -12.46 -5.69 0.71
C ALA A 209 -12.10 -7.15 0.45
N HIS A 210 -12.77 -8.06 1.16
CA HIS A 210 -12.47 -9.48 1.05
C HIS A 210 -12.90 -10.07 -0.30
N LEU A 211 -14.10 -9.75 -0.78
CA LEU A 211 -14.58 -10.25 -2.07
C LEU A 211 -13.78 -9.72 -3.24
N LEU A 212 -13.35 -8.45 -3.20
CA LEU A 212 -12.56 -7.87 -4.28
C LEU A 212 -11.16 -8.48 -4.35
N ASP A 213 -10.50 -8.71 -3.21
CA ASP A 213 -9.22 -9.45 -3.14
C ASP A 213 -9.37 -10.84 -3.77
N ALA A 214 -10.40 -11.59 -3.36
CA ALA A 214 -10.67 -12.92 -3.89
C ALA A 214 -10.94 -12.96 -5.40
N VAL A 215 -11.52 -11.90 -5.97
CA VAL A 215 -11.76 -11.77 -7.42
C VAL A 215 -10.49 -11.40 -8.17
N GLU A 216 -9.75 -10.40 -7.67
CA GLU A 216 -8.53 -9.89 -8.32
C GLU A 216 -7.41 -10.94 -8.32
N ASP A 217 -7.26 -11.70 -7.23
CA ASP A 217 -6.18 -12.69 -7.06
C ASP A 217 -6.51 -14.07 -7.62
N ARG A 218 -7.76 -14.33 -8.04
CA ARG A 218 -8.24 -15.67 -8.45
C ARG A 218 -7.32 -16.40 -9.43
N ALA A 219 -6.84 -15.70 -10.47
CA ALA A 219 -5.98 -16.30 -11.49
C ALA A 219 -4.58 -16.60 -10.96
N ALA A 220 -4.02 -15.71 -10.14
CA ALA A 220 -2.72 -15.89 -9.51
C ALA A 220 -2.78 -17.04 -8.48
N ASP A 221 -3.82 -17.07 -7.66
CA ASP A 221 -4.05 -18.13 -6.67
C ASP A 221 -4.15 -19.50 -7.35
N ALA A 222 -4.90 -19.60 -8.45
CA ALA A 222 -5.03 -20.83 -9.22
C ALA A 222 -3.68 -21.28 -9.83
N ALA A 223 -2.88 -20.34 -10.35
CA ALA A 223 -1.56 -20.64 -10.90
C ALA A 223 -0.56 -21.09 -9.83
N GLU A 224 -0.68 -20.56 -8.61
CA GLU A 224 0.18 -20.91 -7.47
C GLU A 224 -0.33 -22.11 -6.65
N GLY A 225 -1.55 -22.58 -6.93
CA GLY A 225 -2.24 -23.59 -6.11
C GLY A 225 -2.55 -23.10 -4.69
N ALA A 226 -2.72 -21.79 -4.52
CA ALA A 226 -3.13 -21.17 -3.27
C ALA A 226 -4.64 -21.33 -3.06
N TRP A 227 -5.06 -21.31 -1.80
CA TRP A 227 -6.48 -21.27 -1.47
C TRP A 227 -7.10 -19.98 -2.00
N ASN A 228 -8.37 -19.99 -2.43
CA ASN A 228 -9.10 -18.77 -2.82
C ASN A 228 -10.57 -18.95 -2.42
N PRO A 229 -11.23 -17.97 -1.79
CA PRO A 229 -12.61 -18.11 -1.33
C PRO A 229 -13.59 -18.56 -2.42
N LEU A 230 -13.49 -18.03 -3.63
CA LEU A 230 -14.41 -18.35 -4.73
C LEU A 230 -14.20 -19.77 -5.22
N THR A 231 -12.94 -20.20 -5.33
CA THR A 231 -12.60 -21.56 -5.76
C THR A 231 -12.97 -22.59 -4.69
N ALA A 232 -12.63 -22.33 -3.43
CA ALA A 232 -12.88 -23.26 -2.32
C ALA A 232 -14.38 -23.49 -2.07
N THR A 233 -15.19 -22.44 -2.21
CA THR A 233 -16.65 -22.52 -2.01
C THR A 233 -17.42 -22.92 -3.26
N GLY A 234 -16.78 -22.90 -4.43
CA GLY A 234 -17.45 -23.05 -5.72
C GLY A 234 -18.33 -21.85 -6.10
N ALA A 235 -18.20 -20.71 -5.42
CA ALA A 235 -18.96 -19.51 -5.72
C ALA A 235 -18.58 -18.91 -7.08
N SER A 236 -19.60 -18.62 -7.89
CA SER A 236 -19.42 -17.95 -9.18
C SER A 236 -19.06 -16.47 -9.01
N PRO A 237 -18.35 -15.87 -9.99
CA PRO A 237 -18.15 -14.42 -10.03
C PRO A 237 -19.46 -13.63 -9.96
N ALA A 238 -20.54 -14.16 -10.53
CA ALA A 238 -21.85 -13.51 -10.48
C ALA A 238 -22.44 -13.49 -9.05
N GLN A 239 -22.22 -14.54 -8.24
CA GLN A 239 -22.61 -14.53 -6.82
C GLN A 239 -21.80 -13.52 -6.01
N ALA A 240 -20.48 -13.48 -6.21
CA ALA A 240 -19.62 -12.49 -5.57
C ALA A 240 -20.02 -11.05 -5.96
N ARG A 241 -20.30 -10.82 -7.25
CA ARG A 241 -20.75 -9.52 -7.75
C ARG A 241 -22.03 -9.04 -7.08
N ARG A 242 -23.02 -9.91 -6.93
CA ARG A 242 -24.28 -9.56 -6.24
C ARG A 242 -24.04 -9.12 -4.78
N LEU A 243 -23.21 -9.88 -4.05
CA LEU A 243 -22.83 -9.50 -2.68
C LEU A 243 -22.11 -8.15 -2.62
N CYS A 244 -21.26 -7.85 -3.62
CA CYS A 244 -20.63 -6.54 -3.72
C CYS A 244 -21.65 -5.42 -4.00
N ASP A 245 -22.58 -5.62 -4.92
CA ASP A 245 -23.61 -4.63 -5.24
C ASP A 245 -24.53 -4.36 -4.04
N ASP A 246 -24.92 -5.41 -3.31
CA ASP A 246 -25.68 -5.31 -2.06
C ASP A 246 -24.90 -4.53 -1.00
N ALA A 247 -23.60 -4.82 -0.83
CA ALA A 247 -22.75 -4.10 0.12
C ALA A 247 -22.55 -2.63 -0.26
N LEU A 248 -22.37 -2.31 -1.55
CA LEU A 248 -22.32 -0.92 -2.02
C LEU A 248 -23.62 -0.17 -1.73
N HIS A 249 -24.77 -0.83 -1.87
CA HIS A 249 -26.05 -0.24 -1.54
C HIS A 249 -26.19 0.00 -0.03
N GLY A 250 -25.90 -1.02 0.78
CA GLY A 250 -25.98 -0.94 2.24
C GLY A 250 -25.03 0.11 2.83
N ILE A 251 -23.81 0.26 2.30
CA ILE A 251 -22.87 1.33 2.73
C ILE A 251 -23.49 2.71 2.50
N ARG A 252 -24.18 2.92 1.36
CA ARG A 252 -24.84 4.21 1.10
C ARG A 252 -25.99 4.47 2.06
N LEU A 253 -26.74 3.44 2.45
CA LEU A 253 -27.81 3.58 3.44
C LEU A 253 -27.22 3.87 4.82
N ALA A 254 -26.28 3.06 5.28
CA ALA A 254 -25.61 3.25 6.56
C ALA A 254 -24.98 4.64 6.70
N LEU A 255 -24.29 5.14 5.66
CA LEU A 255 -23.69 6.48 5.68
C LEU A 255 -24.71 7.62 5.66
N ARG A 256 -25.96 7.40 5.25
CA ARG A 256 -27.04 8.41 5.35
C ARG A 256 -27.52 8.58 6.79
N ASP A 257 -27.38 7.54 7.60
CA ASP A 257 -27.77 7.55 9.02
C ASP A 257 -26.65 8.08 9.92
N VAL A 258 -25.48 8.43 9.36
CA VAL A 258 -24.36 9.03 10.09
C VAL A 258 -24.45 10.56 10.06
N GLU A 259 -24.42 11.18 11.23
CA GLU A 259 -24.29 12.63 11.34
C GLU A 259 -22.83 13.04 11.09
N PHE A 260 -22.57 13.59 9.90
CA PHE A 260 -21.28 14.19 9.54
C PHE A 260 -21.31 15.72 9.63
N THR A 261 -20.17 16.31 9.98
CA THR A 261 -19.93 17.75 9.84
C THR A 261 -19.41 18.09 8.44
N ASP A 262 -18.53 17.26 7.87
CA ASP A 262 -18.11 17.34 6.47
C ASP A 262 -17.97 15.92 5.89
N SER A 263 -18.89 15.53 5.01
CA SER A 263 -18.93 14.21 4.40
C SER A 263 -18.32 14.16 3.01
N ALA A 264 -17.76 15.24 2.47
CA ALA A 264 -17.39 15.31 1.06
C ALA A 264 -16.35 14.26 0.66
N LEU A 265 -15.28 14.12 1.45
CA LEU A 265 -14.26 13.10 1.21
C LEU A 265 -14.77 11.69 1.51
N VAL A 266 -15.57 11.50 2.57
CA VAL A 266 -16.20 10.20 2.89
C VAL A 266 -17.04 9.73 1.71
N HIS A 267 -17.89 10.60 1.16
CA HIS A 267 -18.77 10.28 0.04
C HIS A 267 -17.97 9.99 -1.25
N ALA A 268 -16.92 10.77 -1.52
CA ALA A 268 -16.03 10.49 -2.63
C ALA A 268 -15.45 9.07 -2.55
N LEU A 269 -14.91 8.69 -1.38
CA LEU A 269 -14.22 7.43 -1.18
C LEU A 269 -15.18 6.23 -1.06
N LEU A 270 -16.19 6.31 -0.20
CA LEU A 270 -17.05 5.18 0.15
C LEU A 270 -18.27 5.02 -0.77
N VAL A 271 -18.70 6.06 -1.47
CA VAL A 271 -19.86 5.96 -2.39
C VAL A 271 -19.41 5.85 -3.85
N HIS A 272 -18.46 6.69 -4.27
CA HIS A 272 -18.03 6.73 -5.66
C HIS A 272 -16.86 5.81 -5.98
N GLU A 273 -15.78 5.85 -5.18
CA GLU A 273 -14.61 5.01 -5.48
C GLU A 273 -14.86 3.52 -5.23
N LEU A 274 -15.60 3.14 -4.17
CA LEU A 274 -15.93 1.72 -3.96
C LEU A 274 -16.67 1.10 -5.15
N ARG A 275 -17.67 1.80 -5.71
CA ARG A 275 -18.38 1.33 -6.91
C ARG A 275 -17.42 1.10 -8.06
N ARG A 276 -16.48 2.02 -8.28
CA ARG A 276 -15.49 1.90 -9.36
C ARG A 276 -14.50 0.77 -9.11
N SER A 277 -14.12 0.52 -7.85
CA SER A 277 -13.25 -0.60 -7.50
C SER A 277 -13.95 -1.93 -7.74
N VAL A 278 -15.25 -2.04 -7.43
CA VAL A 278 -16.07 -3.19 -7.84
C VAL A 278 -16.10 -3.30 -9.37
N ASP A 279 -16.45 -2.23 -10.09
CA ASP A 279 -16.53 -2.29 -11.54
C ASP A 279 -15.18 -2.65 -12.21
N ARG A 280 -14.06 -2.20 -11.64
CA ARG A 280 -12.71 -2.53 -12.11
C ARG A 280 -12.37 -3.99 -11.86
N ALA A 281 -12.61 -4.52 -10.66
CA ALA A 281 -12.29 -5.90 -10.30
C ALA A 281 -13.05 -6.92 -11.18
N PHE A 282 -14.30 -6.60 -11.53
CA PHE A 282 -15.14 -7.44 -12.39
C PHE A 282 -14.99 -7.12 -13.90
N GLY A 283 -14.07 -6.24 -14.29
CA GLY A 283 -13.82 -5.89 -15.69
C GLY A 283 -14.97 -5.15 -16.38
N THR A 284 -15.94 -4.58 -15.63
CA THR A 284 -17.10 -3.88 -16.18
C THR A 284 -16.82 -2.40 -16.50
N ALA A 285 -15.62 -1.91 -16.21
CA ALA A 285 -15.15 -0.59 -16.60
C ALA A 285 -13.84 -0.68 -17.40
N SER A 286 -13.91 -0.36 -18.70
CA SER A 286 -12.71 -0.04 -19.47
C SER A 286 -12.24 1.36 -19.07
N CYS A 287 -11.02 1.44 -18.52
CA CYS A 287 -10.31 2.71 -18.49
C CYS A 287 -10.03 3.09 -19.95
N SER A 288 -10.45 4.28 -20.38
CA SER A 288 -10.20 4.85 -21.73
C SER A 288 -8.72 5.09 -22.06
N HIS A 289 -7.79 4.48 -21.32
CA HIS A 289 -6.35 4.57 -21.52
C HIS A 289 -5.67 3.19 -21.68
N GLN A 290 -6.43 2.11 -21.88
CA GLN A 290 -5.84 0.89 -22.43
C GLN A 290 -5.57 1.07 -23.93
N GLY A 291 -4.33 1.47 -24.22
CA GLY A 291 -3.47 0.90 -25.25
C GLY A 291 -4.00 0.82 -26.67
N HIS A 292 -3.33 1.54 -27.57
CA HIS A 292 -3.10 1.00 -28.91
C HIS A 292 -2.47 -0.40 -28.77
N GLY A 293 -3.23 -1.44 -29.11
CA GLY A 293 -2.73 -2.77 -29.41
C GLY A 293 -3.18 -3.88 -28.46
N ALA A 294 -4.25 -4.58 -28.84
CA ALA A 294 -4.31 -6.05 -28.97
C ALA A 294 -5.79 -6.50 -29.06
N GLY A 295 -6.32 -6.60 -30.29
CA GLY A 295 -7.57 -7.30 -30.57
C GLY A 295 -7.33 -8.78 -30.86
N PRO A 296 -8.36 -9.65 -30.75
CA PRO A 296 -8.22 -11.09 -30.88
C PRO A 296 -8.10 -11.52 -32.35
N TYR A 297 -7.31 -12.56 -32.57
CA TYR A 297 -7.08 -13.22 -33.84
C TYR A 297 -8.37 -13.86 -34.37
N ASP A 298 -8.79 -13.47 -35.57
CA ASP A 298 -9.58 -14.33 -36.45
C ASP A 298 -9.04 -14.19 -37.88
N GLY A 299 -8.94 -15.32 -38.59
CA GLY A 299 -8.20 -15.45 -39.83
C GLY A 299 -8.97 -15.00 -41.07
N GLY A 300 -8.27 -14.37 -42.02
CA GLY A 300 -8.78 -14.17 -43.38
C GLY A 300 -8.35 -12.87 -44.06
N THR A 301 -7.30 -12.95 -44.88
CA THR A 301 -7.04 -12.17 -46.12
C THR A 301 -7.34 -10.66 -46.15
N GLY A 302 -6.26 -9.85 -46.19
CA GLY A 302 -6.28 -8.48 -46.70
C GLY A 302 -5.31 -7.55 -45.96
N ASN A 303 -4.13 -7.29 -46.52
CA ASN A 303 -3.15 -6.35 -45.97
C ASN A 303 -3.22 -5.01 -46.76
N PRO A 304 -3.78 -3.92 -46.19
CA PRO A 304 -3.92 -2.66 -46.93
C PRO A 304 -2.78 -1.64 -46.77
N TYR A 305 -1.59 -2.02 -46.30
CA TYR A 305 -0.41 -1.13 -46.34
C TYR A 305 0.89 -1.88 -46.70
N GLY A 306 0.94 -2.39 -47.93
CA GLY A 306 2.20 -2.78 -48.59
C GLY A 306 2.89 -1.54 -49.17
N GLN A 307 4.04 -1.17 -48.64
CA GLN A 307 4.94 -0.18 -49.23
C GLN A 307 5.65 -0.78 -50.47
N PRO A 308 5.65 -0.10 -51.63
CA PRO A 308 6.30 -0.60 -52.84
C PRO A 308 7.82 -0.42 -52.81
N GLN A 309 8.57 -1.48 -53.15
CA GLN A 309 10.00 -1.40 -53.40
C GLN A 309 10.30 -0.86 -54.83
N PRO A 310 11.22 0.09 -55.01
CA PRO A 310 11.65 0.55 -56.33
C PRO A 310 12.81 -0.28 -56.91
N GLN A 311 12.71 -0.59 -58.21
CA GLN A 311 13.76 -1.18 -59.05
C GLN A 311 14.81 -0.14 -59.50
N PRO A 312 16.04 -0.57 -59.93
CA PRO A 312 17.17 0.34 -60.15
C PRO A 312 17.31 0.84 -61.60
N GLN A 313 18.20 1.85 -61.79
CA GLN A 313 18.89 2.40 -63.00
C GLN A 313 18.61 3.91 -63.24
N PRO A 314 19.44 4.67 -64.00
CA PRO A 314 20.88 4.99 -63.87
C PRO A 314 21.17 6.53 -63.81
N TYR A 315 22.37 6.93 -63.37
CA TYR A 315 22.82 8.34 -63.26
C TYR A 315 22.97 9.08 -64.61
N PRO A 316 22.72 10.42 -64.62
CA PRO A 316 23.72 11.36 -65.14
C PRO A 316 23.96 12.62 -64.27
N ALA A 317 25.08 13.29 -64.56
CA ALA A 317 25.78 14.36 -63.83
C ALA A 317 25.08 15.76 -63.82
N PRO A 318 25.55 16.74 -62.99
CA PRO A 318 24.83 17.99 -62.70
C PRO A 318 25.38 19.22 -63.46
N PRO A 319 24.65 20.36 -63.48
CA PRO A 319 25.28 21.66 -63.62
C PRO A 319 25.09 22.60 -62.42
N SER A 320 26.21 23.29 -62.18
CA SER A 320 26.61 24.39 -61.32
C SER A 320 25.69 25.62 -61.24
N TYR A 321 25.77 26.36 -60.13
CA TYR A 321 25.89 27.85 -59.91
C TYR A 321 25.58 28.09 -58.41
N GLY A 322 26.21 28.94 -57.58
CA GLY A 322 27.31 29.89 -57.67
C GLY A 322 27.61 30.46 -56.25
N GLN A 323 28.89 30.68 -56.00
CA GLN A 323 29.68 31.38 -54.95
C GLN A 323 29.08 32.07 -53.68
N ALA A 324 29.60 31.65 -52.50
CA ALA A 324 30.44 32.31 -51.45
C ALA A 324 30.38 33.85 -51.22
N PRO A 325 30.78 34.44 -50.03
CA PRO A 325 31.88 34.05 -49.10
C PRO A 325 31.65 34.44 -47.59
N PRO A 326 32.68 34.66 -46.72
CA PRO A 326 33.77 33.79 -46.27
C PRO A 326 33.82 33.59 -44.72
N SER A 327 34.59 32.59 -44.32
CA SER A 327 34.99 32.18 -42.96
C SER A 327 36.23 32.90 -42.40
N GLY A 328 36.43 32.84 -41.07
CA GLY A 328 37.75 32.80 -40.40
C GLY A 328 37.71 33.02 -38.87
N PRO A 329 38.76 32.66 -38.10
CA PRO A 329 39.32 31.31 -37.84
C PRO A 329 39.40 31.03 -36.31
N TYR A 330 39.25 29.81 -35.78
CA TYR A 330 40.27 28.80 -35.40
C TYR A 330 39.50 27.83 -34.45
N ALA A 331 39.77 26.54 -34.24
CA ALA A 331 40.38 25.44 -34.97
C ALA A 331 40.18 24.18 -34.08
N HIS A 332 40.02 23.01 -34.70
CA HIS A 332 40.28 21.66 -34.17
C HIS A 332 39.35 21.01 -33.12
N GLY A 333 38.51 20.10 -33.61
CA GLY A 333 38.81 18.65 -33.52
C GLY A 333 38.14 17.83 -32.41
N PRO A 334 37.86 16.53 -32.65
CA PRO A 334 36.62 15.89 -32.18
C PRO A 334 36.86 14.77 -31.16
N GLN A 335 35.94 14.55 -30.20
CA GLN A 335 35.86 13.24 -29.52
C GLN A 335 34.41 12.80 -29.25
N HIS A 336 34.10 11.64 -29.82
CA HIS A 336 32.92 10.82 -29.60
C HIS A 336 32.99 10.12 -28.23
N LEU A 337 31.93 10.15 -27.44
CA LEU A 337 31.78 9.29 -26.26
C LEU A 337 30.33 8.78 -26.13
N ASN A 338 30.13 7.55 -26.61
CA ASN A 338 29.10 6.63 -26.14
C ASN A 338 29.81 5.31 -25.82
N GLY A 339 29.83 4.91 -24.55
CA GLY A 339 30.46 3.67 -24.08
C GLY A 339 30.26 3.46 -22.57
N PRO A 340 29.70 2.32 -22.11
CA PRO A 340 29.24 2.12 -20.72
C PRO A 340 30.35 1.67 -19.77
N GLN A 341 30.41 2.24 -18.56
CA GLN A 341 31.39 1.90 -17.52
C GLN A 341 30.77 1.14 -16.34
N ASN A 342 31.44 0.04 -15.97
CA ASN A 342 31.08 -0.97 -14.96
C ASN A 342 31.59 -0.55 -13.56
N PRO A 343 30.77 -0.58 -12.49
CA PRO A 343 31.14 -0.01 -11.19
C PRO A 343 31.66 -1.06 -10.19
N TYR A 344 32.83 -1.64 -10.44
CA TYR A 344 33.62 -2.34 -9.40
C TYR A 344 35.11 -2.20 -9.70
N ALA A 345 35.70 -1.08 -9.30
CA ALA A 345 37.15 -0.92 -9.17
C ALA A 345 37.44 0.15 -8.10
N GLY A 346 37.81 -0.31 -6.89
CA GLY A 346 38.36 0.54 -5.84
C GLY A 346 39.85 0.78 -6.09
N GLY A 347 40.29 2.02 -5.86
CA GLY A 347 41.70 2.44 -5.91
C GLY A 347 41.97 3.51 -4.85
N ALA A 348 43.08 3.36 -4.15
CA ALA A 348 43.44 4.04 -2.90
C ALA A 348 43.75 5.55 -3.05
N VAL A 349 43.55 6.31 -1.96
CA VAL A 349 43.96 7.72 -1.84
C VAL A 349 45.00 7.84 -0.71
N PRO A 350 46.11 8.57 -0.88
CA PRO A 350 47.23 8.58 0.07
C PRO A 350 47.07 9.60 1.21
N GLN A 351 47.90 9.41 2.24
CA GLN A 351 47.99 10.11 3.51
C GLN A 351 49.01 11.27 3.44
N GLY A 352 48.72 12.39 4.12
CA GLY A 352 49.75 13.31 4.64
C GLY A 352 49.44 14.80 4.54
N GLY A 353 49.51 15.52 5.67
CA GLY A 353 49.60 16.98 5.73
C GLY A 353 49.17 17.59 7.07
N GLN A 354 50.14 17.99 7.90
CA GLN A 354 50.04 18.45 9.29
C GLN A 354 49.70 19.95 9.45
N GLY A 355 49.25 20.31 10.67
CA GLY A 355 49.34 21.65 11.29
C GLY A 355 48.04 22.03 12.02
N GLY A 356 47.99 22.50 13.27
CA GLY A 356 48.97 22.87 14.28
C GLY A 356 48.23 23.45 15.50
N PHE A 357 48.75 23.09 16.68
CA PHE A 357 48.53 23.45 18.09
C PHE A 357 47.73 24.67 18.60
N GLY A 358 47.16 24.47 19.81
CA GLY A 358 46.92 25.43 20.90
C GLY A 358 45.67 25.07 21.71
N GLY A 359 45.69 24.29 22.81
CA GLY A 359 46.16 24.62 24.18
C GLY A 359 45.06 25.41 24.94
N VAL A 360 44.59 25.14 26.17
CA VAL A 360 45.01 24.34 27.35
C VAL A 360 43.87 24.31 28.40
N GLY A 361 43.78 23.22 29.18
CA GLY A 361 43.29 23.15 30.60
C GLY A 361 41.78 23.06 30.86
N ALA A 362 41.25 22.35 31.87
CA ALA A 362 41.78 21.35 32.80
C ALA A 362 40.59 20.64 33.53
N MET A 363 40.77 19.33 33.77
CA MET A 363 40.36 18.46 34.90
C MET A 363 38.91 18.30 35.46
N GLY A 364 38.57 17.02 35.72
CA GLY A 364 37.60 16.49 36.70
C GLY A 364 36.47 15.62 36.10
N VAL A 365 36.67 14.37 35.69
CA VAL A 365 36.71 13.08 36.43
C VAL A 365 35.38 12.60 37.06
N THR A 366 34.97 11.40 36.60
CA THR A 366 34.04 10.36 37.12
C THR A 366 32.53 10.45 36.88
N GLY A 367 31.99 9.38 36.26
CA GLY A 367 30.55 9.05 36.26
C GLY A 367 30.06 8.27 35.03
N ALA A 368 30.52 7.04 34.84
CA ALA A 368 30.12 6.15 33.75
C ALA A 368 28.68 5.61 33.91
N MET A 369 27.88 5.66 32.82
CA MET A 369 26.77 4.73 32.54
C MET A 369 26.70 4.56 31.01
N GLY A 370 26.85 3.31 30.56
CA GLY A 370 27.24 2.96 29.19
C GLY A 370 26.25 3.32 28.08
N ALA A 371 26.73 4.12 27.12
CA ALA A 371 26.21 4.15 25.77
C ALA A 371 26.83 2.98 25.00
N THR A 372 26.01 2.01 24.60
CA THR A 372 26.43 0.96 23.67
C THR A 372 26.66 1.60 22.30
N VAL A 373 27.94 1.88 22.01
CA VAL A 373 28.42 2.19 20.67
C VAL A 373 28.26 0.91 19.84
N ILE A 374 27.34 0.93 18.87
CA ILE A 374 27.27 -0.11 17.83
C ILE A 374 28.40 0.19 16.84
N PRO A 375 29.32 -0.75 16.57
CA PRO A 375 30.41 -0.49 15.64
C PRO A 375 29.83 -0.39 14.22
N ALA A 376 30.21 0.69 13.53
CA ALA A 376 30.04 0.82 12.10
C ALA A 376 30.90 -0.23 11.40
N GLY A 377 30.27 -1.05 10.55
CA GLY A 377 30.98 -1.97 9.67
C GLY A 377 30.56 -3.43 9.81
N MET A 378 29.35 -3.76 9.35
CA MET A 378 29.01 -5.06 8.75
C MET A 378 27.76 -4.85 7.89
N GLY A 379 27.83 -5.29 6.63
CA GLY A 379 26.94 -4.91 5.53
C GLY A 379 25.45 -5.02 5.82
N ALA A 380 24.77 -3.87 5.78
CA ALA A 380 23.33 -3.77 5.63
C ALA A 380 22.97 -3.88 4.13
N THR A 381 23.08 -5.07 3.55
CA THR A 381 22.70 -5.30 2.14
C THR A 381 22.09 -6.69 2.05
N GLU A 382 20.90 -6.79 1.44
CA GLU A 382 19.98 -7.95 1.34
C GLU A 382 19.03 -8.18 2.53
N ALA A 383 19.48 -8.54 3.73
CA ALA A 383 18.55 -8.94 4.81
C ALA A 383 17.57 -7.84 5.28
N THR A 384 17.99 -6.57 5.25
CA THR A 384 17.16 -5.40 5.60
C THR A 384 16.21 -5.02 4.47
N VAL A 385 16.59 -5.25 3.22
CA VAL A 385 15.77 -5.05 2.02
C VAL A 385 14.69 -6.13 1.93
N ASP A 386 15.05 -7.37 2.25
CA ASP A 386 14.12 -8.52 2.31
C ASP A 386 13.12 -8.39 3.46
N MET A 387 13.55 -7.91 4.64
CA MET A 387 12.64 -7.61 5.75
C MET A 387 11.70 -6.45 5.42
N ALA A 388 12.15 -5.43 4.69
CA ALA A 388 11.29 -4.36 4.20
C ALA A 388 10.31 -4.85 3.12
N GLY A 389 10.72 -5.79 2.25
CA GLY A 389 9.86 -6.47 1.29
C GLY A 389 8.81 -7.38 1.94
N MET A 390 9.18 -8.14 2.97
CA MET A 390 8.26 -8.95 3.77
C MET A 390 7.30 -8.09 4.59
N ALA A 391 7.81 -7.01 5.20
CA ALA A 391 7.02 -6.06 5.94
C ALA A 391 6.06 -5.28 5.02
N ALA A 392 6.49 -4.95 3.80
CA ALA A 392 5.65 -4.38 2.75
C ALA A 392 4.58 -5.38 2.27
N SER A 393 4.91 -6.67 2.13
CA SER A 393 3.95 -7.73 1.76
C SER A 393 2.94 -8.05 2.87
N ALA A 394 3.35 -8.02 4.13
CA ALA A 394 2.44 -8.13 5.27
C ALA A 394 1.58 -6.88 5.48
N ALA A 395 2.13 -5.71 5.20
CA ALA A 395 1.45 -4.43 5.17
C ALA A 395 0.42 -4.30 4.04
N THR A 396 0.73 -4.85 2.85
CA THR A 396 -0.19 -4.99 1.70
C THR A 396 -1.54 -5.51 2.14
N ALA A 397 -1.53 -6.34 3.18
CA ALA A 397 -2.66 -7.12 3.59
C ALA A 397 -3.25 -6.72 4.96
N ALA A 398 -2.79 -5.63 5.57
CA ALA A 398 -3.22 -5.25 6.90
C ALA A 398 -4.66 -4.69 6.98
N LEU A 399 -5.33 -4.38 5.87
CA LEU A 399 -6.79 -4.10 5.86
C LEU A 399 -7.48 -4.66 4.61
N ALA A 400 -6.78 -4.67 3.46
CA ALA A 400 -7.23 -5.37 2.26
C ALA A 400 -7.03 -6.90 2.34
N GLY A 401 -6.03 -7.36 3.10
CA GLY A 401 -5.60 -8.76 3.09
C GLY A 401 -5.76 -9.50 4.42
N LEU A 402 -6.79 -9.13 5.20
CA LEU A 402 -7.54 -10.13 5.96
C LEU A 402 -8.18 -11.19 5.04
N ALA A 403 -8.15 -10.94 3.73
CA ALA A 403 -8.66 -11.77 2.65
C ALA A 403 -7.60 -12.49 1.82
N SER A 404 -6.32 -12.11 1.95
CA SER A 404 -5.28 -12.69 1.10
C SER A 404 -4.88 -14.04 1.70
N PRO A 405 -5.22 -15.14 1.01
CA PRO A 405 -5.10 -16.51 1.49
C PRO A 405 -3.74 -16.79 2.10
N THR A 406 -3.74 -17.51 3.21
CA THR A 406 -2.57 -18.29 3.59
C THR A 406 -2.11 -19.09 2.37
N ARG A 407 -0.81 -18.99 2.03
CA ARG A 407 -0.18 -19.78 0.94
C ARG A 407 -0.10 -21.25 1.36
N ARG A 408 -1.25 -21.89 1.56
CA ARG A 408 -1.37 -23.32 1.82
C ARG A 408 -1.74 -23.99 0.53
N LYS A 409 -0.87 -24.89 0.08
CA LYS A 409 -1.21 -25.82 -1.00
C LYS A 409 -2.42 -26.63 -0.54
N SER A 410 -3.44 -26.75 -1.39
CA SER A 410 -4.57 -27.66 -1.12
C SER A 410 -4.05 -29.05 -0.74
N PRO A 411 -4.64 -29.71 0.26
CA PRO A 411 -4.44 -31.15 0.41
C PRO A 411 -4.96 -31.80 -0.87
N ALA A 412 -4.09 -32.51 -1.58
CA ALA A 412 -4.49 -33.30 -2.72
C ALA A 412 -5.55 -34.32 -2.25
N ALA A 413 -6.76 -34.22 -2.80
CA ALA A 413 -7.74 -35.29 -2.68
C ALA A 413 -7.12 -36.54 -3.32
N SER A 414 -6.87 -37.56 -2.51
CA SER A 414 -6.46 -38.90 -2.96
C SER A 414 -7.67 -39.71 -3.38
#